data_AF-A0A534PEL3-F1
#
_entry.id   AF-A0A534PEL3-F1
#
_cell.length_a   1.000
_cell.length_b   1.000
_cell.length_c   1.000
_cell.angle_alpha   90.00
_cell.angle_beta   90.00
_cell.angle_gamma   90.00
#
_symmetry.space_group_name_H-M   'P 1'
#
loop_
_entity.id
_entity.type
_entity.pdbx_description
1 polymer ?
#
loop_
_entity_poly.entity_id
_entity_poly.type
_entity_poly.pdbx_seq_one_letter_code
_entity_poly.pdbx_strand_id
1 'polypeptide(L)'
;MPSVGGNILLARYAFVKAKGGDPLWQRVLSHLPAEDQRLLRRTLLVTSSYPLELNLRLDEAIAREVHPGEPERAFLEMGRSSAEVNLRGPHKPFLRHADPHYLLSFTEMIYAYYYNEGRRTYEKTGPTSATLTTHDAPPATPGDCLTVVGWHQRAIELSGGKNVKVVESRCRSKGHTVCEYRCSWE
;
A
#
# COMPACT_ATOMS: atom_id res chain seq x y z
N MET A 1 3.69 14.39 13.54
CA MET A 1 2.75 13.26 13.73
C MET A 1 2.70 12.55 12.39
N PRO A 2 2.92 11.23 12.38
CA PRO A 2 2.86 10.46 11.16
C PRO A 2 1.51 10.61 10.46
N SER A 3 1.54 10.81 9.14
CA SER A 3 0.34 10.97 8.34
C SER A 3 0.45 10.28 7.00
N VAL A 4 -0.71 9.91 6.47
CA VAL A 4 -0.87 9.30 5.16
C VAL A 4 -1.74 10.18 4.25
N GLY A 5 -1.47 10.15 2.95
CA GLY A 5 -2.30 10.81 1.95
C GLY A 5 -3.72 10.23 1.86
N GLY A 6 -4.72 11.09 1.64
CA GLY A 6 -6.12 10.68 1.52
C GLY A 6 -6.40 9.70 0.38
N ASN A 7 -5.55 9.71 -0.64
CA ASN A 7 -5.59 8.75 -1.74
C ASN A 7 -5.43 7.29 -1.26
N ILE A 8 -4.70 7.03 -0.16
CA ILE A 8 -4.57 5.68 0.42
C ILE A 8 -5.90 5.25 1.05
N LEU A 9 -6.50 6.10 1.89
CA LEU A 9 -7.80 5.81 2.51
C LEU A 9 -8.91 5.63 1.46
N LEU A 10 -8.90 6.45 0.42
CA LEU A 10 -9.83 6.33 -0.71
C LEU A 10 -9.63 5.03 -1.49
N ALA A 11 -8.38 4.58 -1.67
CA ALA A 11 -8.11 3.28 -2.28
C ALA A 11 -8.63 2.12 -1.41
N ARG A 12 -8.53 2.22 -0.08
CA ARG A 12 -9.13 1.25 0.85
C ARG A 12 -10.64 1.23 0.76
N TYR A 13 -11.28 2.40 0.74
CA TYR A 13 -12.72 2.51 0.53
C TYR A 13 -13.14 1.87 -0.80
N ALA A 14 -12.45 2.20 -1.90
CA ALA A 14 -12.73 1.63 -3.22
C ALA A 14 -12.57 0.09 -3.23
N PHE A 15 -11.52 -0.44 -2.58
CA PHE A 15 -11.30 -1.87 -2.43
C PHE A 15 -12.48 -2.56 -1.70
N VAL A 16 -12.89 -2.04 -0.55
CA VAL A 16 -14.02 -2.59 0.22
C VAL A 16 -15.32 -2.52 -0.58
N LYS A 17 -15.57 -1.39 -1.24
CA LYS A 17 -16.75 -1.20 -2.09
C LYS A 17 -16.80 -2.20 -3.24
N ALA A 18 -15.67 -2.47 -3.89
CA ALA A 18 -15.58 -3.46 -4.95
C ALA A 18 -15.82 -4.90 -4.46
N LYS A 19 -15.46 -5.21 -3.20
CA LYS A 19 -15.62 -6.55 -2.61
C LYS A 19 -17.03 -6.84 -2.09
N GLY A 20 -17.68 -5.86 -1.47
CA GLY A 20 -18.95 -6.11 -0.78
C GLY A 20 -19.83 -4.89 -0.58
N GLY A 21 -19.60 -3.82 -1.34
CA GLY A 21 -20.45 -2.63 -1.35
C GLY A 21 -20.54 -1.91 0.00
N ASP A 22 -21.62 -1.16 0.19
CA ASP A 22 -21.89 -0.45 1.46
C ASP A 22 -22.07 -1.39 2.67
N PRO A 23 -22.72 -2.57 2.55
CA PRO A 23 -22.87 -3.45 3.69
C PRO A 23 -21.53 -3.89 4.29
N LEU A 24 -20.55 -4.22 3.45
CA LEU A 24 -19.20 -4.57 3.92
C LEU A 24 -18.50 -3.35 4.54
N TRP A 25 -18.62 -2.16 3.94
CA TRP A 25 -18.05 -0.94 4.49
C TRP A 25 -18.60 -0.63 5.89
N GLN A 26 -19.90 -0.79 6.13
CA GLN A 26 -20.47 -0.56 7.46
C GLN A 26 -19.95 -1.56 8.50
N ARG A 27 -19.74 -2.83 8.12
CA ARG A 27 -19.13 -3.81 9.03
C ARG A 27 -17.69 -3.44 9.36
N VAL A 28 -16.88 -3.05 8.36
CA VAL A 28 -15.52 -2.53 8.58
C VAL A 28 -15.53 -1.35 9.57
N LEU A 29 -16.40 -0.35 9.35
CA LEU A 29 -16.50 0.81 10.24
C LEU A 29 -16.89 0.42 11.68
N SER A 30 -17.69 -0.63 11.87
CA SER A 30 -18.13 -1.07 13.20
C SER A 30 -16.99 -1.56 14.10
N HIS A 31 -15.85 -1.97 13.52
CA HIS A 31 -14.65 -2.35 14.26
C HIS A 31 -13.78 -1.16 14.69
N LEU A 32 -14.09 0.05 14.23
CA LEU A 32 -13.27 1.24 14.47
C LEU A 32 -13.80 2.08 15.63
N PRO A 33 -12.91 2.81 16.34
CA PRO A 33 -13.32 3.82 17.31
C PRO A 33 -14.31 4.84 16.74
N ALA A 34 -15.18 5.39 17.60
CA ALA A 34 -16.21 6.33 17.17
C ALA A 34 -15.65 7.58 16.45
N GLU A 35 -14.44 8.01 16.81
CA GLU A 35 -13.75 9.12 16.15
C GLU A 35 -13.36 8.79 14.71
N ASP A 36 -12.72 7.65 14.49
CA ASP A 36 -12.34 7.17 13.17
C ASP A 36 -13.57 6.97 12.28
N GLN A 37 -14.66 6.40 12.83
CA GLN A 37 -15.93 6.28 12.11
C GLN A 37 -16.46 7.64 11.66
N ARG A 38 -16.44 8.65 12.54
CA ARG A 38 -16.90 10.01 12.18
C ARG A 38 -16.06 10.61 11.07
N LEU A 39 -14.75 10.39 11.10
CA LEU A 39 -13.84 10.90 10.08
C LEU A 39 -14.05 10.21 8.73
N LEU A 40 -14.13 8.88 8.71
CA LEU A 40 -14.31 8.07 7.50
C LEU A 40 -15.71 8.18 6.87
N ARG A 41 -16.71 8.66 7.62
CA ARG A 41 -18.05 8.99 7.09
C ARG A 41 -18.12 10.36 6.42
N ARG A 42 -17.12 11.22 6.61
CA ARG A 42 -17.04 12.51 5.92
C ARG A 42 -16.44 12.30 4.52
N THR A 43 -16.58 13.32 3.67
CA THR A 43 -15.88 13.36 2.39
C THR A 43 -14.38 13.40 2.61
N LEU A 44 -13.69 12.32 2.19
CA LEU A 44 -12.23 12.26 2.21
C LEU A 44 -11.67 12.96 0.96
N LEU A 45 -10.81 13.94 1.18
CA LEU A 45 -10.07 14.64 0.12
C LEU A 45 -8.77 13.90 -0.21
N VAL A 46 -8.54 13.65 -1.51
CA VAL A 46 -7.32 13.00 -2.05
C VAL A 46 -6.05 13.73 -1.62
N THR A 47 -6.08 15.06 -1.58
CA THR A 47 -4.94 15.94 -1.33
C THR A 47 -4.69 16.24 0.15
N SER A 48 -5.58 15.80 1.04
CA SER A 48 -5.42 15.99 2.49
C SER A 48 -4.58 14.88 3.11
N SER A 49 -3.94 15.19 4.23
CA SER A 49 -3.22 14.23 5.07
C SER A 49 -4.11 13.79 6.24
N TYR A 50 -4.02 12.51 6.61
CA TYR A 50 -4.78 11.89 7.69
C TYR A 50 -3.83 11.16 8.63
N PRO A 51 -4.18 10.97 9.93
CA PRO A 51 -3.31 10.24 10.86
C PRO A 51 -2.95 8.85 10.34
N LEU A 52 -1.68 8.45 10.42
CA LEU A 52 -1.24 7.12 9.98
C LEU A 52 -1.96 6.01 10.76
N GLU A 53 -2.18 6.21 12.06
CA GLU A 53 -2.83 5.22 12.93
C GLU A 53 -4.28 4.95 12.53
N LEU A 54 -4.97 5.92 11.94
CA LEU A 54 -6.30 5.70 11.34
C LEU A 54 -6.21 4.68 10.20
N ASN A 55 -5.21 4.82 9.32
CA ASN A 55 -5.00 3.88 8.22
C ASN A 55 -4.66 2.48 8.73
N LEU A 56 -3.78 2.37 9.73
CA LEU A 56 -3.41 1.08 10.30
C LEU A 56 -4.64 0.37 10.90
N ARG A 57 -5.49 1.08 11.66
CA ARG A 57 -6.72 0.51 12.21
C ARG A 57 -7.72 0.15 11.12
N LEU A 58 -7.84 0.98 10.08
CA LEU A 58 -8.70 0.70 8.93
C LEU A 58 -8.26 -0.57 8.19
N ASP A 59 -6.97 -0.73 7.92
CA ASP A 59 -6.43 -1.89 7.22
C ASP A 59 -6.69 -3.19 8.01
N GLU A 60 -6.50 -3.16 9.33
CA GLU A 60 -6.84 -4.28 10.22
C GLU A 60 -8.34 -4.61 10.21
N ALA A 61 -9.21 -3.59 10.26
CA ALA A 61 -10.66 -3.77 10.20
C ALA A 61 -11.11 -4.36 8.85
N ILE A 62 -10.48 -3.94 7.75
CA ILE A 62 -10.73 -4.50 6.42
C ILE A 62 -10.29 -5.97 6.36
N ALA A 63 -9.09 -6.28 6.85
CA ALA A 63 -8.55 -7.63 6.83
C ALA A 63 -9.44 -8.63 7.59
N ARG A 64 -10.05 -8.21 8.70
CA ARG A 64 -11.01 -9.02 9.47
C ARG A 64 -12.28 -9.37 8.69
N GLU A 65 -12.75 -8.49 7.81
CA GLU A 65 -14.04 -8.63 7.12
C GLU A 65 -13.93 -9.24 5.72
N VAL A 66 -12.85 -8.97 4.97
CA VAL A 66 -12.75 -9.37 3.55
C VAL A 66 -12.37 -10.84 3.39
N HIS A 67 -11.41 -11.34 4.19
CA HIS A 67 -10.99 -12.74 4.18
C HIS A 67 -10.86 -13.26 5.62
N PRO A 68 -11.98 -13.58 6.28
CA PRO A 68 -11.94 -14.15 7.63
C PRO A 68 -11.07 -15.41 7.65
N GLY A 69 -10.02 -15.41 8.49
CA GLY A 69 -9.07 -16.52 8.60
C GLY A 69 -7.84 -16.44 7.68
N GLU A 70 -7.82 -15.52 6.70
CA GLU A 70 -6.67 -15.28 5.81
C GLU A 70 -6.32 -13.77 5.73
N PRO A 71 -5.99 -13.10 6.86
CA PRO A 71 -5.77 -11.65 6.88
C PRO A 71 -4.61 -11.22 5.97
N GLU A 72 -3.57 -12.03 5.84
CA GLU A 72 -2.42 -11.76 4.97
C GLU A 72 -2.84 -11.56 3.50
N ARG A 73 -3.79 -12.38 3.03
CA ARG A 73 -4.36 -12.25 1.69
C ARG A 73 -5.08 -10.93 1.52
N ALA A 74 -5.83 -10.49 2.53
CA ALA A 74 -6.52 -9.20 2.49
C ALA A 74 -5.53 -8.03 2.39
N PHE A 75 -4.42 -8.04 3.15
CA PHE A 75 -3.39 -7.00 3.05
C PHE A 75 -2.73 -6.96 1.67
N LEU A 76 -2.39 -8.12 1.11
CA LEU A 76 -1.84 -8.21 -0.25
C LEU A 76 -2.83 -7.65 -1.29
N GLU A 77 -4.10 -8.04 -1.22
CA GLU A 77 -5.14 -7.54 -2.14
C GLU A 77 -5.40 -6.04 -1.98
N MET A 78 -5.38 -5.49 -0.76
CA MET A 78 -5.47 -4.05 -0.50
C MET A 78 -4.33 -3.29 -1.17
N GLY A 79 -3.10 -3.80 -1.03
CA GLY A 79 -1.92 -3.27 -1.69
C GLY A 79 -2.06 -3.23 -3.21
N ARG A 80 -2.44 -4.38 -3.80
CA ARG A 80 -2.66 -4.53 -5.25
C ARG A 80 -3.74 -3.57 -5.76
N SER A 81 -4.87 -3.49 -5.06
CA SER A 81 -5.96 -2.58 -5.42
C SER A 81 -5.53 -1.11 -5.33
N SER A 82 -4.69 -0.77 -4.37
CA SER A 82 -4.19 0.61 -4.23
C SER A 82 -3.21 1.01 -5.31
N ALA A 83 -2.35 0.08 -5.76
CA ALA A 83 -1.53 0.31 -6.95
C ALA A 83 -2.42 0.53 -8.19
N GLU A 84 -3.47 -0.27 -8.37
CA GLU A 84 -4.41 -0.12 -9.49
C GLU A 84 -5.05 1.27 -9.51
N VAL A 85 -5.64 1.70 -8.39
CA VAL A 85 -6.32 2.99 -8.28
C VAL A 85 -5.36 4.15 -8.50
N ASN A 86 -4.21 4.14 -7.84
CA ASN A 86 -3.29 5.27 -7.89
C ASN A 86 -2.58 5.34 -9.25
N LEU A 87 -2.03 4.23 -9.76
CA LEU A 87 -1.24 4.21 -11.00
C LEU A 87 -2.10 4.28 -12.26
N ARG A 88 -3.40 3.99 -12.21
CA ARG A 88 -4.31 4.32 -13.31
C ARG A 88 -4.90 5.72 -13.20
N GLY A 89 -4.85 6.32 -12.01
CA GLY A 89 -5.33 7.67 -11.74
C GLY A 89 -4.18 8.68 -11.62
N PRO A 90 -4.03 9.37 -10.48
CA PRO A 90 -3.12 10.51 -10.34
C PRO A 90 -1.65 10.17 -10.57
N HIS A 91 -1.24 8.91 -10.39
CA HIS A 91 0.15 8.46 -10.50
C HIS A 91 0.45 7.78 -11.84
N LYS A 92 -0.46 7.88 -12.82
CA LYS A 92 -0.27 7.34 -14.18
C LYS A 92 1.02 7.76 -14.88
N PRO A 93 1.55 8.99 -14.72
CA PRO A 93 2.82 9.37 -15.34
C PRO A 93 4.04 8.52 -14.91
N PHE A 94 3.96 7.79 -13.79
CA PHE A 94 5.03 6.89 -13.35
C PHE A 94 5.00 5.52 -14.06
N LEU A 95 3.95 5.21 -14.82
CA LEU A 95 3.89 4.00 -15.64
C LEU A 95 4.55 4.25 -17.00
N ARG A 96 5.41 3.32 -17.39
CA ARG A 96 5.94 3.19 -18.73
C ARG A 96 5.78 1.75 -19.19
N HIS A 97 5.26 1.59 -20.40
CA HIS A 97 5.02 0.27 -20.97
C HIS A 97 6.33 -0.52 -21.11
N ALA A 98 6.32 -1.76 -20.61
CA ALA A 98 7.45 -2.70 -20.62
C ALA A 98 8.72 -2.16 -19.95
N ASP A 99 8.60 -1.25 -18.98
CA ASP A 99 9.73 -0.70 -18.23
C ASP A 99 9.43 -0.60 -16.73
N PRO A 100 9.45 -1.73 -15.98
CA PRO A 100 9.29 -1.70 -14.53
C PRO A 100 10.37 -0.89 -13.81
N HIS A 101 11.60 -0.86 -14.34
CA HIS A 101 12.67 -0.07 -13.75
C HIS A 101 12.38 1.43 -13.76
N TYR A 102 11.72 1.93 -14.82
CA TYR A 102 11.26 3.32 -14.84
C TYR A 102 10.32 3.63 -13.69
N LEU A 103 9.32 2.77 -13.41
CA LEU A 103 8.44 2.99 -12.25
C LEU A 103 9.21 2.92 -10.93
N LEU A 104 10.07 1.92 -10.76
CA LEU A 104 10.78 1.66 -9.51
C LEU A 104 11.80 2.76 -9.17
N SER A 105 12.36 3.45 -10.17
CA SER A 105 13.26 4.58 -9.94
C SER A 105 12.55 5.79 -9.30
N PHE A 106 11.22 5.91 -9.41
CA PHE A 106 10.43 6.93 -8.73
C PHE A 106 9.92 6.50 -7.35
N THR A 107 10.36 5.36 -6.80
CA THR A 107 9.81 4.84 -5.52
C THR A 107 9.92 5.83 -4.37
N GLU A 108 10.99 6.63 -4.31
CA GLU A 108 11.18 7.64 -3.26
C GLU A 108 10.15 8.77 -3.37
N MET A 109 9.92 9.25 -4.60
CA MET A 109 8.92 10.27 -4.88
C MET A 109 7.50 9.75 -4.64
N ILE A 110 7.19 8.53 -5.10
CA ILE A 110 5.89 7.88 -4.86
C ILE A 110 5.66 7.68 -3.36
N TYR A 111 6.68 7.29 -2.61
CA TYR A 111 6.59 7.16 -1.15
C TYR A 111 6.24 8.49 -0.48
N ALA A 112 6.92 9.58 -0.87
CA ALA A 112 6.67 10.92 -0.33
C ALA A 112 5.28 11.47 -0.67
N TYR A 113 4.64 11.01 -1.75
CA TYR A 113 3.23 11.33 -2.02
C TYR A 113 2.27 10.68 -1.02
N TYR A 114 2.66 9.54 -0.44
CA TYR A 114 1.80 8.76 0.44
C TYR A 114 2.07 9.02 1.91
N TYR A 115 3.33 9.25 2.28
CA TYR A 115 3.76 9.32 3.68
C TYR A 115 4.62 10.56 3.91
N ASN A 116 4.41 11.22 5.06
CA ASN A 116 5.18 12.42 5.45
C ASN A 116 6.48 12.10 6.20
N GLU A 117 6.65 10.86 6.65
CA GLU A 117 7.80 10.40 7.43
C GLU A 117 8.37 9.13 6.81
N GLY A 118 9.70 8.98 6.85
CA GLY A 118 10.43 7.91 6.20
C GLY A 118 10.74 8.17 4.73
N ARG A 119 11.47 7.23 4.12
CA ARG A 119 11.82 7.27 2.69
C ARG A 119 11.97 5.87 2.14
N ARG A 120 11.85 5.72 0.82
CA ARG A 120 12.08 4.45 0.13
C ARG A 120 13.15 4.61 -0.93
N THR A 121 14.21 3.83 -0.83
CA THR A 121 15.28 3.80 -1.84
C THR A 121 15.07 2.65 -2.81
N TYR A 122 15.62 2.81 -4.01
CA TYR A 122 15.61 1.81 -5.07
C TYR A 122 17.03 1.47 -5.49
N GLU A 123 17.29 0.18 -5.64
CA GLU A 123 18.54 -0.35 -6.17
C GLU A 123 18.22 -1.33 -7.31
N LYS A 124 18.81 -1.10 -8.50
CA LYS A 124 18.72 -2.03 -9.61
C LYS A 124 19.72 -3.17 -9.41
N THR A 125 19.22 -4.38 -9.16
CA THR A 125 20.07 -5.57 -8.94
C THR A 125 20.27 -6.41 -10.22
N GLY A 126 19.52 -6.12 -11.27
CA GLY A 126 19.64 -6.78 -12.58
C GLY A 126 18.67 -6.21 -13.61
N PRO A 127 18.58 -6.77 -14.83
CA PRO A 127 17.65 -6.32 -15.87
C PRO A 127 16.17 -6.55 -15.56
N THR A 128 15.87 -7.54 -14.71
CA THR A 128 14.51 -7.88 -14.27
C THR A 128 14.40 -8.05 -12.76
N SER A 129 15.28 -7.38 -12.00
CA SER A 129 15.29 -7.45 -10.54
C SER A 129 15.73 -6.14 -9.90
N ALA A 130 15.19 -5.87 -8.72
CA ALA A 130 15.52 -4.69 -7.94
C ALA A 130 15.26 -4.93 -6.44
N THR A 131 15.91 -4.12 -5.61
CA THR A 131 15.64 -4.05 -4.17
C THR A 131 15.08 -2.70 -3.81
N LEU A 132 14.01 -2.69 -3.01
CA LEU A 132 13.43 -1.49 -2.42
C LEU A 132 13.64 -1.53 -0.93
N THR A 133 14.11 -0.43 -0.34
CA THR A 133 14.37 -0.37 1.11
C THR A 133 13.67 0.83 1.72
N THR A 134 12.87 0.59 2.76
CA THR A 134 12.19 1.65 3.52
C THR A 134 12.98 1.96 4.79
N HIS A 135 13.34 3.22 4.95
CA HIS A 135 14.14 3.76 6.05
C HIS A 135 13.33 4.79 6.83
N ASP A 136 13.70 4.99 8.09
CA ASP A 136 13.29 6.14 8.92
C ASP A 136 11.76 6.37 9.02
N ALA A 137 10.99 5.32 8.78
CA ALA A 137 9.54 5.36 8.76
C ALA A 137 8.95 5.06 10.15
N PRO A 138 7.72 5.49 10.44
CA PRO A 138 6.98 5.13 11.65
C PRO A 138 6.92 3.60 11.85
N PRO A 139 6.70 3.09 13.08
CA PRO A 139 6.68 1.65 13.36
C PRO A 139 5.84 0.86 12.35
N ALA A 140 6.44 -0.16 11.73
CA ALA A 140 5.75 -1.02 10.77
C ALA A 140 4.90 -2.08 11.50
N THR A 141 3.82 -2.51 10.87
CA THR A 141 3.11 -3.74 11.22
C THR A 141 3.35 -4.81 10.15
N PRO A 142 3.18 -6.11 10.46
CA PRO A 142 3.26 -7.17 9.44
C PRO A 142 2.26 -6.95 8.30
N GLY A 143 1.03 -6.54 8.62
CA GLY A 143 -0.01 -6.24 7.64
C GLY A 143 0.35 -5.08 6.71
N ASP A 144 0.89 -3.98 7.25
CA ASP A 144 1.32 -2.83 6.45
C ASP A 144 2.36 -3.24 5.39
N CYS A 145 3.37 -4.02 5.79
CA CYS A 145 4.41 -4.47 4.87
C CYS A 145 3.86 -5.40 3.77
N LEU A 146 2.83 -6.21 4.07
CA LEU A 146 2.13 -6.99 3.04
C LEU A 146 1.36 -6.11 2.05
N THR A 147 0.80 -4.97 2.48
CA THR A 147 0.22 -4.02 1.52
C THR A 147 1.28 -3.45 0.59
N VAL A 148 2.50 -3.21 1.07
CA VAL A 148 3.64 -2.77 0.25
C VAL A 148 4.04 -3.84 -0.76
N VAL A 149 4.09 -5.11 -0.35
CA VAL A 149 4.33 -6.26 -1.24
C VAL A 149 3.29 -6.29 -2.35
N GLY A 150 2.00 -6.27 -2.01
CA GLY A 150 0.91 -6.29 -2.98
C GLY A 150 0.94 -5.09 -3.93
N TRP A 151 1.25 -3.90 -3.41
CA TRP A 151 1.35 -2.67 -4.21
C TRP A 151 2.43 -2.81 -5.29
N HIS A 152 3.63 -3.26 -4.93
CA HIS A 152 4.73 -3.38 -5.90
C HIS A 152 4.53 -4.54 -6.88
N GLN A 153 3.94 -5.65 -6.45
CA GLN A 153 3.56 -6.72 -7.38
C GLN A 153 2.69 -6.16 -8.50
N ARG A 154 1.62 -5.45 -8.13
CA ARG A 154 0.70 -4.90 -9.13
C ARG A 154 1.31 -3.76 -9.93
N ALA A 155 2.12 -2.90 -9.32
CA ALA A 155 2.79 -1.82 -10.02
C ALA A 155 3.73 -2.33 -11.13
N ILE A 156 4.51 -3.37 -10.84
CA ILE A 156 5.42 -4.00 -11.82
C ILE A 156 4.62 -4.67 -12.95
N GLU A 157 3.51 -5.35 -12.63
CA GLU A 157 2.59 -5.91 -13.62
C GLU A 157 2.03 -4.84 -14.56
N LEU A 158 1.61 -3.69 -14.01
CA LEU A 158 1.10 -2.56 -14.80
C LEU A 158 2.16 -1.91 -15.69
N SER A 159 3.44 -2.00 -15.30
CA SER A 159 4.58 -1.60 -16.12
C SER A 159 5.02 -2.66 -17.14
N GLY A 160 4.29 -3.78 -17.24
CA GLY A 160 4.52 -4.83 -18.25
C GLY A 160 5.38 -6.01 -17.81
N GLY A 161 5.84 -6.04 -16.55
CA GLY A 161 6.54 -7.21 -16.00
C GLY A 161 5.58 -8.40 -15.83
N LYS A 162 6.07 -9.61 -16.09
CA LYS A 162 5.32 -10.87 -15.92
C LYS A 162 5.89 -11.68 -14.77
N ASN A 163 5.14 -12.68 -14.31
CA ASN A 163 5.56 -13.63 -13.27
C ASN A 163 6.18 -12.93 -12.04
N VAL A 164 5.59 -11.79 -11.66
CA VAL A 164 6.16 -10.87 -10.68
C VAL A 164 6.21 -11.51 -9.30
N LYS A 165 7.37 -11.44 -8.67
CA LYS A 165 7.60 -11.82 -7.27
C LYS A 165 8.14 -10.63 -6.50
N VAL A 166 7.57 -10.39 -5.33
CA VAL A 166 8.06 -9.41 -4.36
C VAL A 166 8.16 -10.11 -3.02
N VAL A 167 9.35 -10.17 -2.45
CA VAL A 167 9.64 -10.87 -1.20
C VAL A 167 10.12 -9.86 -0.17
N GLU A 168 9.44 -9.79 0.97
CA GLU A 168 9.95 -9.09 2.15
C GLU A 168 11.12 -9.89 2.75
N SER A 169 12.36 -9.41 2.56
CA SER A 169 13.57 -10.06 3.06
C SER A 169 14.01 -9.57 4.43
N ARG A 170 13.61 -8.35 4.81
CA ARG A 170 13.84 -7.74 6.14
C ARG A 170 12.62 -6.91 6.51
N CYS A 171 12.26 -6.87 7.78
CA CYS A 171 11.10 -6.12 8.25
C CYS A 171 11.33 -5.46 9.61
N ARG A 172 10.95 -4.18 9.72
CA ARG A 172 11.01 -3.44 10.99
C ARG A 172 10.05 -4.00 12.03
N SER A 173 8.92 -4.57 11.61
CA SER A 173 8.00 -5.27 12.53
C SER A 173 8.60 -6.56 13.11
N LYS A 174 9.65 -7.10 12.48
CA LYS A 174 10.40 -8.30 12.91
C LYS A 174 11.73 -7.95 13.59
N GLY A 175 11.93 -6.68 13.98
CA GLY A 175 13.12 -6.22 14.69
C GLY A 175 14.30 -5.80 13.82
N HIS A 176 14.16 -5.77 12.49
CA HIS A 176 15.19 -5.19 11.62
C HIS A 176 15.15 -3.65 11.65
N THR A 177 16.23 -3.01 11.23
CA THR A 177 16.29 -1.54 11.12
C THR A 177 15.55 -0.98 9.91
N VAL A 178 15.34 -1.81 8.88
CA VAL A 178 14.70 -1.43 7.60
C VAL A 178 13.68 -2.47 7.15
N CYS A 179 12.74 -2.06 6.30
CA CYS A 179 11.93 -3.01 5.52
C CYS A 179 12.53 -3.12 4.11
N GLU A 180 12.99 -4.31 3.73
CA GLU A 180 13.60 -4.60 2.43
C GLU A 180 12.66 -5.50 1.62
N TYR A 181 12.41 -5.11 0.36
CA TYR A 181 11.57 -5.84 -0.59
C TYR A 181 12.37 -6.15 -1.84
N ARG A 182 12.57 -7.45 -2.12
CA ARG A 182 13.25 -7.93 -3.31
C ARG A 182 12.23 -8.23 -4.40
N CYS A 183 12.33 -7.49 -5.50
CA CYS A 183 11.44 -7.57 -6.64
C CYS A 183 12.13 -8.33 -7.78
N SER A 184 11.40 -9.21 -8.45
CA SER A 184 11.84 -9.87 -9.69
C SER A 184 10.66 -10.11 -10.63
N TRP A 185 10.91 -10.10 -11.94
CA TRP A 185 9.91 -10.34 -12.99
C TRP A 185 10.54 -10.98 -14.24
N GLU A 186 9.68 -11.28 -15.22
CA GLU A 186 10.00 -11.78 -16.56
C GLU A 186 9.49 -10.84 -17.66
#